data_AF-A0A7T1IC33-F1
#
_entry.id   AF-A0A7T1IC33-F1
#
_cell.length_a   1.000
_cell.length_b   1.000
_cell.length_c   1.000
_cell.angle_alpha   90.00
_cell.angle_beta   90.00
_cell.angle_gamma   90.00
#
_symmetry.space_group_name_H-M   'P 1'
#
loop_
_entity.id
_entity.type
_entity.pdbx_description
1 polymer ?
#
loop_
_entity_poly.entity_id
_entity_poly.type
_entity_poly.pdbx_seq_one_letter_code
_entity_poly.pdbx_strand_id
1 'polypeptide(L)'
;MTPPDQQQRSIDALSNLLDLKGLDASDFIDVINVLGKIKQRDAAKEAKEEEEQKGTTHYLEKEFVFDTRRDVFIYRSGATKSGRYYVRIYDEKTKRDFVQSLRTTNRIEALAKAEELYAERKDTLRRGVKTTSINTKELIRIYTNERMKTITSIPHQGITKESYNTLIKHLKYWQEFIDFKKYGKTKLEDIPPDIGKGFGLWIKELHKQRYGGRERSNETINHTIAAVKKMYRDVAIDEKYITMAEFPIFRYLKVNREKAHKRDIIEAEEFTMLRRWMTNIWCREKGISELERTKRYIYSHYLVINYYTGCRNKEMLGLRWGDISTIKHEDKESQRINRGIFIPAENSKTGRSRTCVAPVAFQFERIKEHYKKLGITKFGREDFVFINLAKTKRGTNTPYDQPAMEKRLKAVIEGSGLKKILDETGRHITQYSARHYAATDALMRGVSIYDVALNLGTSVHYIEQTYSKITALKKSGEITKGQGIHKVIEEKAAIPDRKYEITEEGNVKVGDLEYSEDPEFLKLNYEGYYKKRDIEFQKEDDYAWLEVMEGDSRIPREDVNKERERLKWKWNGREETGE
;
A
#
# COMPACT_ATOMS: atom_id res chain seq x y z
N MET A 1 110.15 -17.11 -25.64
CA MET A 1 110.74 -16.61 -24.38
C MET A 1 110.54 -15.11 -24.33
N THR A 2 110.18 -14.62 -23.14
CA THR A 2 110.01 -13.22 -22.70
C THR A 2 108.81 -12.43 -23.28
N PRO A 3 107.79 -12.07 -22.47
CA PRO A 3 106.81 -11.05 -22.83
C PRO A 3 107.47 -9.66 -22.89
N PRO A 4 106.87 -8.69 -23.61
CA PRO A 4 107.46 -7.37 -23.78
C PRO A 4 107.48 -6.60 -22.45
N ASP A 5 108.64 -6.06 -22.10
CA ASP A 5 109.01 -5.31 -20.88
C ASP A 5 107.99 -4.24 -20.42
N GLN A 6 107.11 -3.76 -21.30
CA GLN A 6 106.08 -2.76 -20.99
C GLN A 6 104.85 -3.34 -20.26
N GLN A 7 104.41 -4.55 -20.58
CA GLN A 7 103.25 -5.16 -19.90
C GLN A 7 103.59 -5.56 -18.47
N GLN A 8 104.78 -6.11 -18.24
CA GLN A 8 105.24 -6.49 -16.90
C GLN A 8 105.36 -5.27 -15.98
N ARG A 9 105.97 -4.17 -16.46
CA ARG A 9 106.06 -2.90 -15.71
C ARG A 9 104.70 -2.29 -15.38
N SER A 10 103.72 -2.44 -16.27
CA SER A 10 102.36 -1.93 -16.06
C SER A 10 101.61 -2.75 -15.01
N ILE A 11 101.82 -4.07 -15.00
CA ILE A 11 101.25 -4.99 -14.02
C ILE A 11 101.89 -4.78 -12.64
N ASP A 12 103.21 -4.63 -12.58
CA ASP A 12 103.94 -4.36 -11.33
C ASP A 12 103.60 -2.98 -10.75
N ALA A 13 103.38 -1.97 -11.60
CA ALA A 13 102.93 -0.65 -11.16
C ALA A 13 101.50 -0.70 -10.59
N LEU A 14 100.60 -1.47 -11.21
CA LEU A 14 99.24 -1.69 -10.71
C LEU A 14 99.23 -2.49 -9.39
N SER A 15 100.06 -3.54 -9.29
CA SER A 15 100.21 -4.34 -8.08
C SER A 15 100.70 -3.51 -6.90
N ASN A 16 101.74 -2.69 -7.11
CA ASN A 16 102.25 -1.79 -6.07
C ASN A 16 101.23 -0.73 -5.63
N LEU A 17 100.38 -0.26 -6.55
CA LEU A 17 99.35 0.75 -6.26
C LEU A 17 98.18 0.16 -5.47
N LEU A 18 97.84 -1.11 -5.75
CA LEU A 18 96.86 -1.89 -5.00
C LEU A 18 97.35 -2.19 -3.58
N ASP A 19 98.61 -2.62 -3.43
CA ASP A 19 99.23 -2.89 -2.13
C ASP A 19 99.33 -1.63 -1.24
N LEU A 20 99.67 -0.47 -1.83
CA LEU A 20 99.71 0.83 -1.14
C LEU A 20 98.34 1.29 -0.61
N LYS A 21 97.25 0.73 -1.13
CA LYS A 21 95.87 1.01 -0.71
C LYS A 21 95.25 -0.12 0.09
N GLY A 22 96.00 -1.19 0.39
CA GLY A 22 95.56 -2.34 1.16
C GLY A 22 94.46 -3.15 0.48
N LEU A 23 94.41 -3.13 -0.86
CA LEU A 23 93.42 -3.84 -1.68
C LEU A 23 94.11 -4.99 -2.39
N ASP A 24 93.53 -6.19 -2.38
CA ASP A 24 94.09 -7.30 -3.14
C ASP A 24 93.63 -7.29 -4.61
N ALA A 25 94.30 -8.05 -5.47
CA ALA A 25 93.96 -8.11 -6.89
C ALA A 25 92.54 -8.65 -7.17
N SER A 26 91.98 -9.45 -6.27
CA SER A 26 90.61 -9.95 -6.34
C SER A 26 89.59 -8.85 -6.00
N ASP A 27 89.88 -7.97 -5.02
CA ASP A 27 89.02 -6.82 -4.69
C ASP A 27 88.88 -5.86 -5.88
N PHE A 28 89.97 -5.65 -6.64
CA PHE A 28 89.96 -4.82 -7.84
C PHE A 28 89.13 -5.43 -8.97
N ILE A 29 89.24 -6.74 -9.17
CA ILE A 29 88.43 -7.48 -10.15
C ILE A 29 86.95 -7.43 -9.76
N ASP A 30 86.63 -7.53 -8.48
CA ASP A 30 85.25 -7.44 -7.98
C ASP A 30 84.65 -6.05 -8.18
N VAL A 31 85.40 -4.98 -7.95
CA VAL A 31 84.96 -3.60 -8.23
C VAL A 31 84.72 -3.38 -9.72
N ILE A 32 85.60 -3.90 -10.60
CA ILE A 32 85.40 -3.83 -12.06
C ILE A 32 84.17 -4.63 -12.49
N ASN A 33 83.97 -5.81 -11.92
CA ASN A 33 82.80 -6.64 -12.21
C ASN A 33 81.49 -5.98 -11.72
N VAL A 34 81.52 -5.31 -10.57
CA VAL A 34 80.38 -4.54 -10.04
C VAL A 34 80.10 -3.33 -10.94
N LEU A 35 81.12 -2.56 -11.35
CA LEU A 35 80.96 -1.44 -12.28
C LEU A 35 80.45 -1.89 -13.66
N GLY A 36 80.94 -3.03 -14.16
CA GLY A 36 80.47 -3.66 -15.39
C GLY A 36 79.01 -4.08 -15.30
N LYS A 37 78.61 -4.70 -14.19
CA LYS A 37 77.20 -5.07 -13.92
C LYS A 37 76.30 -3.84 -13.75
N ILE A 38 76.77 -2.76 -13.14
CA ILE A 38 76.03 -1.50 -13.02
C ILE A 38 75.81 -0.89 -14.40
N LYS A 39 76.85 -0.78 -15.23
CA LYS A 39 76.72 -0.27 -16.62
C LYS A 39 75.81 -1.14 -17.47
N GLN A 40 75.89 -2.46 -17.37
CA GLN A 40 74.98 -3.36 -18.08
C GLN A 40 73.54 -3.24 -17.57
N ARG A 41 73.33 -3.04 -16.27
CA ARG A 41 72.01 -2.82 -15.69
C ARG A 41 71.42 -1.49 -16.12
N ASP A 42 72.22 -0.42 -16.16
CA ASP A 42 71.76 0.90 -16.58
C ASP A 42 71.46 0.91 -18.08
N ALA A 43 72.31 0.28 -18.91
CA ALA A 43 72.03 0.08 -20.34
C ALA A 43 70.80 -0.81 -20.58
N ALA A 44 70.60 -1.87 -19.79
CA ALA A 44 69.41 -2.71 -19.86
C ALA A 44 68.15 -1.99 -19.38
N LYS A 45 68.28 -1.03 -18.46
CA LYS A 45 67.18 -0.20 -17.96
C LYS A 45 66.79 0.88 -18.98
N GLU A 46 67.77 1.53 -19.60
CA GLU A 46 67.56 2.44 -20.74
C GLU A 46 66.95 1.69 -21.93
N ALA A 47 67.45 0.49 -22.25
CA ALA A 47 66.86 -0.36 -23.30
C ALA A 47 65.43 -0.81 -22.96
N LYS A 48 65.12 -1.10 -21.68
CA LYS A 48 63.76 -1.41 -21.23
C LYS A 48 62.83 -0.20 -21.29
N GLU A 49 63.31 0.98 -20.92
CA GLU A 49 62.55 2.24 -21.02
C GLU A 49 62.30 2.62 -22.49
N GLU A 50 63.22 2.30 -23.40
CA GLU A 50 63.04 2.42 -24.85
C GLU A 50 62.12 1.34 -25.45
N GLU A 51 62.15 0.10 -24.95
CA GLU A 51 61.24 -0.98 -25.36
C GLU A 51 59.81 -0.78 -24.85
N GLU A 52 59.63 -0.26 -23.62
CA GLU A 52 58.30 0.10 -23.07
C GLU A 52 57.65 1.25 -23.87
N GLN A 53 58.44 2.14 -24.48
CA GLN A 53 57.93 3.16 -25.41
C GLN A 53 57.54 2.61 -26.79
N LYS A 54 58.13 1.47 -27.20
CA LYS A 54 57.88 0.83 -28.51
C LYS A 54 56.78 -0.23 -28.48
N GLY A 55 56.22 -0.55 -27.31
CA GLY A 55 55.09 -1.45 -27.13
C GLY A 55 53.75 -0.87 -27.61
N THR A 56 53.39 -1.14 -28.86
CA THR A 56 52.01 -1.20 -29.41
C THR A 56 50.98 -0.19 -28.87
N THR A 57 51.13 1.10 -29.20
CA THR A 57 49.96 2.00 -29.22
C THR A 57 49.97 2.91 -30.45
N HIS A 58 48.94 2.77 -31.30
CA HIS A 58 48.70 3.60 -32.49
C HIS A 58 48.24 5.03 -32.10
N TYR A 59 49.02 5.74 -31.28
CA TYR A 59 48.77 7.11 -30.86
C TYR A 59 49.66 8.08 -31.65
N LEU A 60 49.09 8.69 -32.69
CA LEU A 60 49.72 9.79 -33.43
C LEU A 60 49.39 11.11 -32.73
N GLU A 61 50.30 12.08 -32.74
CA GLU A 61 50.08 13.42 -32.15
C GLU A 61 49.56 13.35 -30.69
N LYS A 62 50.22 12.55 -29.84
CA LYS A 62 49.87 12.44 -28.43
C LYS A 62 50.22 13.73 -27.70
N GLU A 63 49.25 14.28 -26.98
CA GLU A 63 49.41 15.51 -26.22
C GLU A 63 48.60 15.44 -24.91
N PHE A 64 49.23 15.78 -23.78
CA PHE A 64 48.55 15.82 -22.48
C PHE A 64 47.64 17.06 -22.39
N VAL A 65 46.46 16.91 -21.77
CA VAL A 65 45.51 18.01 -21.64
C VAL A 65 45.95 19.02 -20.59
N PHE A 66 46.67 18.57 -19.56
CA PHE A 66 47.22 19.41 -18.49
C PHE A 66 48.71 19.15 -18.33
N ASP A 67 49.50 20.20 -18.11
CA ASP A 67 50.96 20.07 -17.91
C ASP A 67 51.32 19.31 -16.61
N THR A 68 50.44 19.40 -15.61
CA THR A 68 50.67 18.84 -14.28
C THR A 68 50.19 17.40 -14.11
N ARG A 69 49.51 16.82 -15.11
CA ARG A 69 48.85 15.52 -14.97
C ARG A 69 49.06 14.64 -16.20
N ARG A 70 49.19 13.34 -15.97
CA ARG A 70 49.36 12.33 -17.04
C ARG A 70 48.19 11.36 -17.17
N ASP A 71 47.14 11.54 -16.37
CA ASP A 71 45.94 10.71 -16.39
C ASP A 71 44.97 11.07 -17.53
N VAL A 72 45.25 12.12 -18.32
CA VAL A 72 44.47 12.48 -19.49
C VAL A 72 45.33 13.03 -20.63
N PHE A 73 45.10 12.51 -21.84
CA PHE A 73 45.75 12.99 -23.06
C PHE A 73 44.84 12.85 -24.28
N ILE A 74 45.05 13.71 -25.27
CA ILE A 74 44.47 13.58 -26.60
C ILE A 74 45.47 12.94 -27.57
N TYR A 75 44.95 12.27 -28.60
CA TYR A 75 45.75 11.66 -29.66
C TYR A 75 44.91 11.46 -30.93
N ARG A 76 45.56 11.25 -32.07
CA ARG A 76 44.96 10.75 -33.31
C ARG A 76 45.22 9.25 -33.44
N SER A 77 44.16 8.48 -33.71
CA SER A 77 44.31 7.04 -33.88
C SER A 77 44.95 6.70 -35.24
N GLY A 78 46.12 6.07 -35.23
CA GLY A 78 46.79 5.58 -36.44
C GLY A 78 46.04 4.47 -37.18
N ALA A 79 45.02 3.87 -36.55
CA ALA A 79 44.17 2.85 -37.15
C ALA A 79 43.02 3.42 -37.99
N THR A 80 42.72 4.73 -37.89
CA THR A 80 41.57 5.34 -38.57
C THR A 80 41.98 6.47 -39.50
N LYS A 81 41.55 6.44 -40.76
CA LYS A 81 41.83 7.48 -41.78
C LYS A 81 41.08 8.82 -41.56
N SER A 82 40.36 8.97 -40.45
CA SER A 82 39.45 10.12 -40.22
C SER A 82 40.14 11.41 -39.73
N GLY A 83 41.40 11.33 -39.28
CA GLY A 83 42.15 12.48 -38.75
C GLY A 83 41.58 13.11 -37.47
N ARG A 84 40.56 12.51 -36.86
CA ARG A 84 39.89 13.03 -35.65
C ARG A 84 40.71 12.77 -34.40
N TYR A 85 40.67 13.72 -33.46
CA TYR A 85 41.22 13.52 -32.13
C TYR A 85 40.33 12.62 -31.27
N TYR A 86 41.00 11.86 -30.41
CA TYR A 86 40.44 11.02 -29.36
C TYR A 86 41.02 11.48 -28.03
N VAL A 87 40.24 11.37 -26.97
CA VAL A 87 40.72 11.55 -25.60
C VAL A 87 40.86 10.19 -24.95
N ARG A 88 41.94 9.98 -24.20
CA ARG A 88 42.12 8.89 -23.25
C ARG A 88 42.19 9.45 -21.83
N ILE A 89 41.33 8.96 -20.95
CA ILE A 89 41.32 9.29 -19.52
C ILE A 89 41.54 8.01 -18.73
N TYR A 90 42.61 7.95 -17.95
CA TYR A 90 42.89 6.87 -17.03
C TYR A 90 42.21 7.15 -15.69
N ASP A 91 41.48 6.16 -15.16
CA ASP A 91 40.89 6.24 -13.83
C ASP A 91 41.62 5.29 -12.87
N GLU A 92 42.29 5.88 -11.87
CA GLU A 92 43.02 5.15 -10.83
C GLU A 92 42.11 4.25 -9.97
N LYS A 93 40.85 4.65 -9.74
CA LYS A 93 39.93 3.88 -8.88
C LYS A 93 39.43 2.63 -9.58
N THR A 94 39.03 2.74 -10.84
CA THR A 94 38.52 1.61 -11.62
C THR A 94 39.61 0.84 -12.35
N LYS A 95 40.85 1.36 -12.39
CA LYS A 95 42.00 0.85 -13.14
C LYS A 95 41.68 0.59 -14.61
N ARG A 96 40.84 1.44 -15.21
CA ARG A 96 40.37 1.31 -16.59
C ARG A 96 40.60 2.60 -17.36
N ASP A 97 40.91 2.43 -18.63
CA ASP A 97 41.00 3.52 -19.59
C ASP A 97 39.63 3.83 -20.19
N PHE A 98 39.30 5.11 -20.25
CA PHE A 98 38.24 5.60 -21.08
C PHE A 98 38.79 6.19 -22.37
N VAL A 99 38.24 5.77 -23.50
CA VAL A 99 38.62 6.29 -24.81
C VAL A 99 37.37 6.74 -25.55
N GLN A 100 37.36 7.99 -26.03
CA GLN A 100 36.26 8.53 -26.83
C GLN A 100 36.78 9.45 -27.94
N SER A 101 36.14 9.41 -29.12
CA SER A 101 36.40 10.39 -30.18
C SER A 101 35.82 11.75 -29.82
N LEU A 102 36.62 12.80 -29.93
CA LEU A 102 36.23 14.20 -29.74
C LEU A 102 35.49 14.79 -30.95
N ARG A 103 35.40 14.00 -32.04
CA ARG A 103 34.69 14.32 -33.30
C ARG A 103 35.18 15.60 -33.99
N THR A 104 36.36 16.09 -33.65
CA THR A 104 36.99 17.25 -34.30
C THR A 104 38.41 16.90 -34.77
N THR A 105 38.84 17.56 -35.83
CA THR A 105 40.23 17.52 -36.35
C THR A 105 41.04 18.73 -35.87
N ASN A 106 40.39 19.73 -35.27
CA ASN A 106 41.01 20.94 -34.74
C ASN A 106 41.59 20.67 -33.35
N ARG A 107 42.89 20.94 -33.18
CA ARG A 107 43.62 20.71 -31.92
C ARG A 107 43.07 21.52 -30.75
N ILE A 108 42.78 22.80 -30.94
CA ILE A 108 42.32 23.69 -29.86
C ILE A 108 40.94 23.25 -29.37
N GLU A 109 40.04 22.95 -30.30
CA GLU A 109 38.71 22.43 -29.98
C GLU A 109 38.79 21.05 -29.30
N ALA A 110 39.75 20.22 -29.70
CA ALA A 110 39.99 18.92 -29.08
C ALA A 110 40.45 19.05 -27.61
N LEU A 111 41.41 19.95 -27.33
CA LEU A 111 41.87 20.19 -25.96
C LEU A 111 40.74 20.69 -25.06
N ALA A 112 39.97 21.68 -25.53
CA ALA A 112 38.82 22.21 -24.77
C ALA A 112 37.77 21.12 -24.47
N LYS A 113 37.39 20.32 -25.48
CA LYS A 113 36.45 19.20 -25.28
C LYS A 113 37.00 18.10 -24.37
N ALA A 114 38.31 17.87 -24.40
CA ALA A 114 38.94 16.87 -23.55
C ALA A 114 39.00 17.34 -22.09
N GLU A 115 39.24 18.62 -21.85
CA GLU A 115 39.17 19.25 -20.53
C GLU A 115 37.76 19.15 -19.93
N GLU A 116 36.74 19.52 -20.70
CA GLU A 116 35.32 19.42 -20.29
C GLU A 116 34.95 17.96 -19.94
N LEU A 117 35.24 17.01 -20.81
CA LEU A 117 34.97 15.58 -20.57
C LEU A 117 35.72 15.02 -19.36
N TYR A 118 36.95 15.48 -19.11
CA TYR A 118 37.73 15.07 -17.96
C TYR A 118 37.13 15.60 -16.66
N ALA A 119 36.76 16.88 -16.64
CA ALA A 119 36.12 17.51 -15.49
C ALA A 119 34.79 16.80 -15.14
N GLU A 120 33.92 16.60 -16.13
CA GLU A 120 32.63 15.90 -15.96
C GLU A 120 32.81 14.48 -15.39
N ARG A 121 33.78 13.73 -15.92
CA ARG A 121 34.02 12.36 -15.47
C ARG A 121 34.60 12.28 -14.06
N LYS A 122 35.60 13.11 -13.74
CA LYS A 122 36.16 13.17 -12.39
C LYS A 122 35.09 13.57 -11.38
N ASP A 123 34.22 14.50 -11.73
CA ASP A 123 33.11 14.91 -10.87
C ASP A 123 32.07 13.78 -10.69
N THR A 124 31.71 13.08 -11.76
CA THR A 124 30.81 11.91 -11.71
C THR A 124 31.37 10.79 -10.82
N LEU A 125 32.66 10.47 -10.99
CA LEU A 125 33.39 9.50 -10.18
C LEU A 125 33.52 9.95 -8.71
N ARG A 126 33.67 11.25 -8.47
CA ARG A 126 33.69 11.83 -7.12
C ARG A 126 32.33 11.72 -6.44
N ARG A 127 31.24 11.97 -7.17
CA ARG A 127 29.85 11.77 -6.71
C ARG A 127 29.47 10.30 -6.53
N GLY A 128 30.29 9.38 -7.05
CA GLY A 128 30.07 7.93 -6.95
C GLY A 128 28.98 7.41 -7.88
N VAL A 129 28.64 8.16 -8.92
CA VAL A 129 27.62 7.82 -9.93
C VAL A 129 28.28 7.00 -11.06
N LYS A 130 27.52 6.10 -11.68
CA LYS A 130 27.97 5.34 -12.86
C LYS A 130 28.26 6.31 -14.01
N THR A 131 29.36 6.06 -14.71
CA THR A 131 29.72 6.84 -15.92
C THR A 131 28.85 6.49 -17.13
N THR A 132 28.10 5.40 -17.07
CA THR A 132 27.10 5.03 -18.08
C THR A 132 25.75 5.61 -17.71
N SER A 133 25.37 6.68 -18.40
CA SER A 133 24.04 7.27 -18.35
C SER A 133 22.98 6.37 -18.99
N ILE A 134 21.76 6.46 -18.51
CA ILE A 134 20.58 5.80 -19.10
C ILE A 134 19.47 6.82 -19.33
N ASN A 135 18.49 6.49 -20.17
CA ASN A 135 17.26 7.28 -20.32
C ASN A 135 16.06 6.64 -19.58
N THR A 136 14.91 7.32 -19.60
CA THR A 136 13.69 6.84 -18.93
C THR A 136 13.22 5.47 -19.44
N LYS A 137 13.33 5.21 -20.75
CA LYS A 137 12.90 3.93 -21.34
C LYS A 137 13.77 2.78 -20.86
N GLU A 138 15.07 2.99 -20.74
CA GLU A 138 16.02 2.02 -20.21
C GLU A 138 15.80 1.78 -18.71
N LEU A 139 15.55 2.84 -17.94
CA LEU A 139 15.20 2.76 -16.51
C LEU A 139 13.97 1.85 -16.29
N ILE A 140 12.90 2.08 -17.06
CA ILE A 140 11.68 1.25 -17.00
C ILE A 140 12.00 -0.20 -17.35
N ARG A 141 12.83 -0.44 -18.38
CA ARG A 141 13.21 -1.80 -18.79
C ARG A 141 13.99 -2.52 -17.68
N ILE A 142 14.98 -1.87 -17.07
CA ILE A 142 15.76 -2.45 -15.96
C ILE A 142 14.82 -2.82 -14.81
N TYR A 143 13.99 -1.87 -14.37
CA TYR A 143 13.09 -2.09 -13.26
C TYR A 143 12.07 -3.19 -13.53
N THR A 144 11.44 -3.20 -14.71
CA THR A 144 10.45 -4.23 -15.05
C THR A 144 11.09 -5.62 -15.12
N ASN A 145 12.30 -5.75 -15.67
CA ASN A 145 13.03 -7.02 -15.68
C ASN A 145 13.37 -7.52 -14.28
N GLU A 146 13.76 -6.65 -13.35
CA GLU A 146 14.00 -7.03 -11.95
C GLU A 146 12.71 -7.44 -11.25
N ARG A 147 11.64 -6.66 -11.41
CA ARG A 147 10.33 -6.97 -10.81
C ARG A 147 9.76 -8.29 -11.36
N MET A 148 10.03 -8.62 -12.62
CA MET A 148 9.62 -9.88 -13.23
C MET A 148 10.22 -11.10 -12.52
N LYS A 149 11.47 -11.02 -12.04
CA LYS A 149 12.14 -12.10 -11.29
C LYS A 149 11.46 -12.39 -9.95
N THR A 150 10.70 -11.44 -9.42
CA THR A 150 9.98 -11.57 -8.14
C THR A 150 8.52 -12.01 -8.30
N ILE A 151 8.14 -12.50 -9.48
CA ILE A 151 6.76 -12.94 -9.72
C ILE A 151 6.45 -14.21 -8.93
N THR A 152 5.39 -14.15 -8.13
CA THR A 152 4.91 -15.28 -7.31
C THR A 152 3.41 -15.50 -7.48
N SER A 153 2.96 -16.73 -7.25
CA SER A 153 1.54 -17.08 -7.23
C SER A 153 0.84 -16.59 -5.96
N ILE A 154 1.57 -16.53 -4.85
CA ILE A 154 1.06 -16.11 -3.53
C ILE A 154 1.29 -14.59 -3.35
N PRO A 155 0.21 -13.80 -3.13
CA PRO A 155 0.35 -12.38 -2.83
C PRO A 155 1.27 -12.12 -1.63
N HIS A 156 1.98 -10.98 -1.63
CA HIS A 156 2.89 -10.54 -0.58
C HIS A 156 4.20 -11.33 -0.36
N GLN A 157 4.37 -12.52 -0.97
CA GLN A 157 5.69 -13.17 -1.08
C GLN A 157 6.56 -12.59 -2.22
N GLY A 158 5.96 -11.79 -3.08
CA GLY A 158 6.53 -11.19 -4.27
C GLY A 158 5.49 -10.33 -4.96
N ILE A 159 5.60 -10.16 -6.28
CA ILE A 159 4.59 -9.48 -7.09
C ILE A 159 3.72 -10.50 -7.84
N THR A 160 2.40 -10.42 -7.75
CA THR A 160 1.55 -11.28 -8.59
C THR A 160 1.62 -10.84 -10.05
N LYS A 161 1.34 -11.75 -10.99
CA LYS A 161 1.34 -11.44 -12.43
C LYS A 161 0.41 -10.27 -12.78
N GLU A 162 -0.78 -10.18 -12.18
CA GLU A 162 -1.72 -9.08 -12.42
C GLU A 162 -1.22 -7.75 -11.84
N SER A 163 -0.56 -7.81 -10.68
CA SER A 163 0.05 -6.64 -10.03
C SER A 163 1.23 -6.13 -10.86
N TYR A 164 2.03 -7.04 -11.42
CA TYR A 164 3.11 -6.72 -12.35
C TYR A 164 2.58 -6.07 -13.64
N ASN A 165 1.53 -6.62 -14.24
CA ASN A 165 0.88 -6.01 -15.40
C ASN A 165 0.31 -4.62 -15.09
N THR A 166 -0.17 -4.41 -13.87
CA THR A 166 -0.65 -3.10 -13.40
C THR A 166 0.50 -2.12 -13.21
N LEU A 167 1.63 -2.58 -12.66
CA LEU A 167 2.86 -1.80 -12.54
C LEU A 167 3.34 -1.31 -13.91
N ILE A 168 3.41 -2.19 -14.92
CA ILE A 168 3.80 -1.79 -16.28
C ILE A 168 2.91 -0.64 -16.80
N LYS A 169 1.59 -0.72 -16.59
CA LYS A 169 0.66 0.35 -17.00
C LYS A 169 0.96 1.68 -16.28
N HIS A 170 1.30 1.64 -15.00
CA HIS A 170 1.69 2.84 -14.26
C HIS A 170 2.98 3.45 -14.80
N LEU A 171 4.00 2.65 -15.09
CA LEU A 171 5.27 3.12 -15.62
C LEU A 171 5.13 3.65 -17.06
N LYS A 172 4.20 3.09 -17.84
CA LYS A 172 3.88 3.59 -19.19
C LYS A 172 3.40 5.05 -19.16
N TYR A 173 2.56 5.43 -18.18
CA TYR A 173 2.15 6.83 -18.04
C TYR A 173 3.34 7.77 -17.80
N TRP A 174 4.36 7.33 -17.05
CA TRP A 174 5.57 8.12 -16.87
C TRP A 174 6.35 8.28 -18.17
N GLN A 175 6.52 7.19 -18.92
CA GLN A 175 7.16 7.26 -20.22
C GLN A 175 6.44 8.23 -21.16
N GLU A 176 5.11 8.11 -21.27
CA GLU A 176 4.28 8.99 -22.10
C GLU A 176 4.37 10.47 -21.64
N PHE A 177 4.46 10.72 -20.32
CA PHE A 177 4.65 12.07 -19.78
C PHE A 177 6.03 12.65 -20.12
N ILE A 178 7.10 11.86 -19.99
CA ILE A 178 8.46 12.27 -20.36
C ILE A 178 8.55 12.56 -21.86
N ASP A 179 7.93 11.72 -22.69
CA ASP A 179 7.85 11.92 -24.14
C ASP A 179 7.05 13.19 -24.47
N PHE A 180 5.92 13.43 -23.79
CA PHE A 180 5.12 14.66 -23.92
C PHE A 180 5.93 15.92 -23.54
N LYS A 181 6.78 15.83 -22.52
CA LYS A 181 7.71 16.91 -22.13
C LYS A 181 8.97 16.99 -23.00
N LYS A 182 9.07 16.18 -24.05
CA LYS A 182 10.20 16.13 -25.02
C LYS A 182 11.53 15.68 -24.41
N TYR A 183 11.50 14.91 -23.32
CA TYR A 183 12.69 14.34 -22.65
C TYR A 183 12.87 12.83 -22.89
N GLY A 184 12.13 12.23 -23.82
CA GLY A 184 12.13 10.78 -24.06
C GLY A 184 13.49 10.14 -24.35
N LYS A 185 14.38 10.89 -25.02
CA LYS A 185 15.75 10.47 -25.35
C LYS A 185 16.82 11.08 -24.42
N THR A 186 16.41 11.94 -23.50
CA THR A 186 17.31 12.64 -22.58
C THR A 186 17.79 11.68 -21.50
N LYS A 187 19.06 11.83 -21.11
CA LYS A 187 19.65 11.07 -20.01
C LYS A 187 19.02 11.49 -18.68
N LEU A 188 18.96 10.60 -17.69
CA LEU A 188 18.25 10.87 -16.45
C LEU A 188 18.80 12.09 -15.70
N GLU A 189 20.11 12.26 -15.65
CA GLU A 189 20.80 13.37 -14.97
C GLU A 189 20.48 14.75 -15.58
N ASP A 190 20.12 14.78 -16.87
CA ASP A 190 19.82 16.00 -17.61
C ASP A 190 18.32 16.37 -17.56
N ILE A 191 17.49 15.55 -16.92
CA ILE A 191 16.06 15.81 -16.79
C ILE A 191 15.83 16.72 -15.57
N PRO A 192 15.21 17.92 -15.74
CA PRO A 192 14.99 18.82 -14.61
C PRO A 192 14.10 18.18 -13.53
N PRO A 193 14.52 18.13 -12.25
CA PRO A 193 13.75 17.45 -11.19
C PRO A 193 12.30 17.95 -11.05
N ASP A 194 12.08 19.23 -11.34
CA ASP A 194 10.82 19.92 -11.22
C ASP A 194 9.71 19.40 -12.14
N ILE A 195 10.05 18.68 -13.23
CA ILE A 195 9.04 18.12 -14.13
C ILE A 195 8.09 17.17 -13.40
N GLY A 196 8.56 16.51 -12.33
CA GLY A 196 7.79 15.55 -11.55
C GLY A 196 6.58 16.18 -10.85
N LYS A 197 6.61 17.51 -10.60
CA LYS A 197 5.54 18.25 -9.93
C LYS A 197 4.24 18.21 -10.75
N GLY A 198 4.36 18.29 -12.08
CA GLY A 198 3.22 18.32 -13.01
C GLY A 198 2.65 16.96 -13.39
N PHE A 199 3.31 15.86 -13.05
CA PHE A 199 2.93 14.52 -13.53
C PHE A 199 1.53 14.09 -13.07
N GLY A 200 1.20 14.31 -11.80
CA GLY A 200 -0.13 13.95 -11.27
C GLY A 200 -1.27 14.72 -11.94
N LEU A 201 -1.07 16.02 -12.18
CA LEU A 201 -2.06 16.87 -12.86
C LEU A 201 -2.21 16.47 -14.33
N TRP A 202 -1.10 16.19 -15.02
CA TRP A 202 -1.13 15.70 -16.39
C TRP A 202 -1.94 14.40 -16.53
N ILE A 203 -1.76 13.42 -15.63
CA ILE A 203 -2.60 12.20 -15.64
C ILE A 203 -4.07 12.55 -15.39
N LYS A 204 -4.36 13.55 -14.55
CA LYS A 204 -5.73 13.96 -14.22
C LYS A 204 -6.47 14.49 -15.46
N GLU A 205 -5.78 15.27 -16.29
CA GLU A 205 -6.30 15.92 -17.51
C GLU A 205 -6.52 14.95 -18.68
N LEU A 206 -5.82 13.81 -18.73
CA LEU A 206 -6.00 12.84 -19.81
C LEU A 206 -7.44 12.32 -19.89
N HIS A 207 -7.98 12.12 -21.08
CA HIS A 207 -9.26 11.42 -21.22
C HIS A 207 -9.13 9.94 -20.84
N LYS A 208 -10.13 9.41 -20.11
CA LYS A 208 -10.18 7.97 -19.82
C LYS A 208 -10.57 7.20 -21.06
N GLN A 209 -9.78 6.17 -21.41
CA GLN A 209 -10.13 5.23 -22.48
C GLN A 209 -11.32 4.32 -22.12
N ARG A 210 -11.59 4.11 -20.83
CA ARG A 210 -12.74 3.33 -20.33
C ARG A 210 -13.47 4.12 -19.26
N TYR A 211 -14.80 4.01 -19.22
CA TYR A 211 -15.65 4.80 -18.31
C TYR A 211 -15.48 6.30 -18.55
N GLY A 212 -15.71 6.73 -19.79
CA GLY A 212 -15.70 8.15 -20.19
C GLY A 212 -16.69 8.99 -19.38
N GLY A 213 -16.48 10.30 -19.36
CA GLY A 213 -17.36 11.25 -18.64
C GLY A 213 -17.11 11.39 -17.14
N ARG A 214 -16.09 10.72 -16.57
CA ARG A 214 -15.68 10.89 -15.16
C ARG A 214 -14.17 11.12 -15.03
N GLU A 215 -13.74 12.03 -14.17
CA GLU A 215 -12.32 12.24 -13.83
C GLU A 215 -11.68 10.99 -13.19
N ARG A 216 -10.37 10.79 -13.39
CA ARG A 216 -9.63 9.73 -12.67
C ARG A 216 -9.54 10.09 -11.20
N SER A 217 -9.75 9.11 -10.32
CA SER A 217 -9.61 9.31 -8.88
C SER A 217 -8.16 9.61 -8.50
N ASN A 218 -7.98 10.57 -7.59
CA ASN A 218 -6.68 10.98 -7.08
C ASN A 218 -5.90 9.81 -6.46
N GLU A 219 -6.57 8.81 -5.87
CA GLU A 219 -5.93 7.60 -5.35
C GLU A 219 -5.23 6.79 -6.44
N THR A 220 -5.88 6.63 -7.59
CA THR A 220 -5.29 5.90 -8.73
C THR A 220 -4.09 6.64 -9.30
N ILE A 221 -4.18 7.97 -9.38
CA ILE A 221 -3.07 8.83 -9.82
C ILE A 221 -1.90 8.71 -8.83
N ASN A 222 -2.18 8.77 -7.53
CA ASN A 222 -1.17 8.62 -6.48
C ASN A 222 -0.51 7.24 -6.49
N HIS A 223 -1.22 6.16 -6.82
CA HIS A 223 -0.61 4.85 -7.04
C HIS A 223 0.36 4.86 -8.24
N THR A 224 0.02 5.53 -9.34
CA THR A 224 0.94 5.73 -10.47
C THR A 224 2.19 6.48 -10.03
N ILE A 225 2.02 7.61 -9.34
CA ILE A 225 3.14 8.41 -8.82
C ILE A 225 4.03 7.58 -7.89
N ALA A 226 3.44 6.81 -6.98
CA ALA A 226 4.19 5.96 -6.06
C ALA A 226 5.00 4.87 -6.79
N ALA A 227 4.44 4.26 -7.84
CA ALA A 227 5.14 3.27 -8.64
C ALA A 227 6.37 3.86 -9.35
N VAL A 228 6.24 5.06 -9.93
CA VAL A 228 7.34 5.76 -10.60
C VAL A 228 8.39 6.20 -9.59
N LYS A 229 7.96 6.80 -8.47
CA LYS A 229 8.85 7.21 -7.39
C LYS A 229 9.67 6.03 -6.86
N LYS A 230 9.05 4.85 -6.74
CA LYS A 230 9.71 3.63 -6.33
C LYS A 230 10.72 3.14 -7.38
N MET A 231 10.38 3.14 -8.67
CA MET A 231 11.31 2.82 -9.75
C MET A 231 12.59 3.68 -9.72
N TYR A 232 12.46 5.00 -9.51
CA TYR A 232 13.63 5.87 -9.40
C TYR A 232 14.48 5.56 -8.16
N ARG A 233 13.88 5.19 -7.03
CA ARG A 233 14.63 4.80 -5.83
C ARG A 233 15.36 3.49 -6.05
N ASP A 234 14.59 2.43 -6.35
CA ASP A 234 15.07 1.05 -6.44
C ASP A 234 16.12 0.87 -7.55
N VAL A 235 16.10 1.70 -8.61
CA VAL A 235 17.06 1.58 -9.73
C VAL A 235 17.88 2.85 -9.90
N ALA A 236 17.29 4.01 -10.18
CA ALA A 236 18.09 5.18 -10.56
C ALA A 236 19.06 5.64 -9.44
N ILE A 237 18.63 5.54 -8.17
CA ILE A 237 19.45 5.91 -7.00
C ILE A 237 20.28 4.73 -6.49
N ASP A 238 19.66 3.58 -6.22
CA ASP A 238 20.36 2.43 -5.60
C ASP A 238 21.46 1.87 -6.53
N GLU A 239 21.21 1.84 -7.84
CA GLU A 239 22.21 1.46 -8.85
C GLU A 239 23.13 2.61 -9.25
N LYS A 240 23.01 3.77 -8.60
CA LYS A 240 23.86 4.96 -8.75
C LYS A 240 23.90 5.49 -10.18
N TYR A 241 22.76 5.56 -10.87
CA TYR A 241 22.66 6.25 -12.17
C TYR A 241 22.51 7.76 -12.03
N ILE A 242 21.87 8.22 -10.95
CA ILE A 242 21.74 9.62 -10.58
C ILE A 242 21.93 9.79 -9.07
N THR A 243 22.04 11.03 -8.60
CA THR A 243 22.01 11.36 -7.16
C THR A 243 20.61 11.82 -6.75
N MET A 244 20.44 12.10 -5.45
CA MET A 244 19.19 12.68 -4.94
C MET A 244 18.90 14.08 -5.47
N ALA A 245 19.90 14.80 -5.97
CA ALA A 245 19.71 16.13 -6.55
C ALA A 245 18.92 16.06 -7.87
N GLU A 246 19.17 15.03 -8.70
CA GLU A 246 18.47 14.82 -9.97
C GLU A 246 17.16 14.02 -9.80
N PHE A 247 16.80 13.62 -8.58
CA PHE A 247 15.59 12.84 -8.32
C PHE A 247 14.31 13.67 -8.58
N PRO A 248 13.36 13.19 -9.43
CA PRO A 248 12.17 13.96 -9.74
C PRO A 248 11.28 14.29 -8.52
N ILE A 249 10.83 15.54 -8.44
CA ILE A 249 10.04 16.04 -7.31
C ILE A 249 8.56 15.72 -7.51
N PHE A 250 8.12 14.56 -7.02
CA PHE A 250 6.72 14.14 -7.13
C PHE A 250 5.79 14.84 -6.12
N ARG A 251 4.62 15.28 -6.59
CA ARG A 251 3.52 15.81 -5.76
C ARG A 251 2.31 14.89 -5.81
N TYR A 252 1.92 14.34 -4.65
CA TYR A 252 0.68 13.58 -4.53
C TYR A 252 -0.54 14.52 -4.52
N LEU A 253 -1.62 14.08 -5.15
CA LEU A 253 -2.90 14.78 -5.14
C LEU A 253 -3.61 14.52 -3.81
N LYS A 254 -4.31 15.53 -3.27
CA LYS A 254 -5.12 15.37 -2.06
C LYS A 254 -6.24 14.37 -2.29
N VAL A 255 -6.44 13.44 -1.36
CA VAL A 255 -7.50 12.42 -1.40
C VAL A 255 -8.52 12.75 -0.31
N ASN A 256 -9.81 12.53 -0.58
CA ASN A 256 -10.84 12.68 0.45
C ASN A 256 -10.54 11.72 1.62
N ARG A 257 -10.60 12.23 2.85
CA ARG A 257 -10.38 11.44 4.07
C ARG A 257 -11.59 10.59 4.43
N GLU A 258 -12.78 10.98 3.99
CA GLU A 258 -13.98 10.17 4.18
C GLU A 258 -13.92 8.90 3.35
N LYS A 259 -13.69 7.77 4.02
CA LYS A 259 -13.77 6.44 3.42
C LYS A 259 -15.22 5.94 3.47
N ALA A 260 -16.15 6.67 2.86
CA ALA A 260 -17.47 6.11 2.59
C ALA A 260 -17.32 4.94 1.61
N HIS A 261 -18.14 3.90 1.75
CA HIS A 261 -18.14 2.82 0.76
C HIS A 261 -18.47 3.39 -0.62
N LYS A 262 -17.64 3.12 -1.62
CA LYS A 262 -17.97 3.42 -3.03
C LYS A 262 -19.10 2.53 -3.59
N ARG A 263 -19.62 1.61 -2.78
CA ARG A 263 -20.59 0.57 -3.15
C ARG A 263 -21.58 0.43 -2.02
N ASP A 264 -22.84 0.45 -2.38
CA ASP A 264 -23.89 0.37 -1.38
C ASP A 264 -24.19 -1.08 -1.00
N ILE A 265 -24.83 -1.20 0.16
CA ILE A 265 -25.31 -2.43 0.75
C ILE A 265 -26.81 -2.49 0.46
N ILE A 266 -27.31 -3.69 0.18
CA ILE A 266 -28.75 -3.93 0.11
C ILE A 266 -29.29 -4.26 1.49
N GLU A 267 -30.56 -3.96 1.74
CA GLU A 267 -31.22 -4.33 2.99
C GLU A 267 -31.58 -5.82 3.00
N ALA A 268 -31.91 -6.36 4.18
CA ALA A 268 -32.25 -7.78 4.34
C ALA A 268 -33.51 -8.18 3.55
N GLU A 269 -34.48 -7.27 3.47
CA GLU A 269 -35.72 -7.42 2.71
C GLU A 269 -35.41 -7.43 1.20
N GLU A 270 -34.52 -6.55 0.75
CA GLU A 270 -34.08 -6.47 -0.66
C GLU A 270 -33.34 -7.74 -1.08
N PHE A 271 -32.48 -8.28 -0.21
CA PHE A 271 -31.82 -9.56 -0.45
C PHE A 271 -32.82 -10.71 -0.52
N THR A 272 -33.81 -10.73 0.36
CA THR A 272 -34.88 -11.73 0.37
C THR A 272 -35.72 -11.65 -0.90
N MET A 273 -36.10 -10.44 -1.33
CA MET A 273 -36.80 -10.18 -2.59
C MET A 273 -36.01 -10.72 -3.79
N LEU A 274 -34.72 -10.37 -3.87
CA LEU A 274 -33.81 -10.81 -4.92
C LEU A 274 -33.74 -12.35 -5.00
N ARG A 275 -33.56 -13.00 -3.84
CA ARG A 275 -33.49 -14.47 -3.73
C ARG A 275 -34.79 -15.15 -4.15
N ARG A 276 -35.93 -14.63 -3.69
CA ARG A 276 -37.26 -15.16 -4.05
C ARG A 276 -37.51 -15.03 -5.55
N TRP A 277 -37.21 -13.88 -6.13
CA TRP A 277 -37.36 -13.65 -7.56
C TRP A 277 -36.47 -14.59 -8.40
N MET A 278 -35.18 -14.73 -8.04
CA MET A 278 -34.28 -15.66 -8.73
C MET A 278 -34.82 -17.09 -8.72
N THR A 279 -35.26 -17.56 -7.56
CA THR A 279 -35.69 -18.95 -7.34
C THR A 279 -37.04 -19.27 -7.99
N ASN A 280 -37.99 -18.35 -7.88
CA ASN A 280 -39.39 -18.62 -8.24
C ASN A 280 -39.74 -18.16 -9.64
N ILE A 281 -39.01 -17.17 -10.19
CA ILE A 281 -39.34 -16.56 -11.48
C ILE A 281 -38.19 -16.81 -12.45
N TRP A 282 -37.00 -16.27 -12.18
CA TRP A 282 -35.91 -16.23 -13.17
C TRP A 282 -35.37 -17.62 -13.54
N CYS A 283 -35.14 -18.49 -12.56
CA CYS A 283 -34.70 -19.85 -12.82
C CYS A 283 -35.82 -20.76 -13.38
N ARG A 284 -37.08 -20.35 -13.26
CA ARG A 284 -38.27 -21.10 -13.70
C ARG A 284 -38.89 -20.56 -14.98
N GLU A 285 -38.26 -19.58 -15.62
CA GLU A 285 -38.72 -19.01 -16.89
C GLU A 285 -39.00 -20.12 -17.92
N LYS A 286 -40.14 -19.99 -18.62
CA LYS A 286 -40.56 -20.92 -19.66
C LYS A 286 -39.80 -20.62 -20.95
N GLY A 287 -39.50 -21.64 -21.75
CA GLY A 287 -38.82 -21.49 -23.04
C GLY A 287 -37.28 -21.38 -22.99
N ILE A 288 -36.64 -21.36 -21.82
CA ILE A 288 -35.18 -21.39 -21.72
C ILE A 288 -34.62 -22.82 -21.77
N SER A 289 -33.47 -22.99 -22.43
CA SER A 289 -32.74 -24.28 -22.46
C SER A 289 -32.31 -24.74 -21.06
N GLU A 290 -32.16 -26.06 -20.87
CA GLU A 290 -31.71 -26.63 -19.58
C GLU A 290 -30.31 -26.16 -19.17
N LEU A 291 -29.45 -25.92 -20.16
CA LEU A 291 -28.14 -25.30 -19.95
C LEU A 291 -28.26 -23.90 -19.34
N GLU A 292 -29.09 -23.04 -19.92
CA GLU A 292 -29.29 -21.68 -19.44
C GLU A 292 -29.96 -21.67 -18.06
N ARG A 293 -30.95 -22.56 -17.87
CA ARG A 293 -31.58 -22.80 -16.57
C ARG A 293 -30.55 -23.16 -15.50
N THR A 294 -29.66 -24.10 -15.81
CA THR A 294 -28.57 -24.50 -14.92
C THR A 294 -27.64 -23.32 -14.62
N LYS A 295 -27.21 -22.55 -15.62
CA LYS A 295 -26.38 -21.35 -15.41
C LYS A 295 -27.02 -20.36 -14.43
N ARG A 296 -28.33 -20.13 -14.52
CA ARG A 296 -29.08 -19.24 -13.62
C ARG A 296 -29.15 -19.79 -12.19
N TYR A 297 -29.38 -21.10 -12.02
CA TYR A 297 -29.35 -21.73 -10.70
C TYR A 297 -27.96 -21.69 -10.05
N ILE A 298 -26.91 -22.01 -10.82
CA ILE A 298 -25.51 -21.91 -10.36
C ILE A 298 -25.21 -20.48 -9.90
N TYR A 299 -25.61 -19.48 -10.68
CA TYR A 299 -25.45 -18.08 -10.29
C TYR A 299 -26.25 -17.72 -9.03
N SER A 300 -27.48 -18.20 -8.89
CA SER A 300 -28.33 -17.92 -7.73
C SER A 300 -27.70 -18.48 -6.45
N HIS A 301 -27.18 -19.71 -6.50
CA HIS A 301 -26.46 -20.31 -5.37
C HIS A 301 -25.12 -19.60 -5.12
N TYR A 302 -24.37 -19.25 -6.16
CA TYR A 302 -23.15 -18.44 -6.05
C TYR A 302 -23.44 -17.15 -5.27
N LEU A 303 -24.47 -16.39 -5.66
CA LEU A 303 -24.80 -15.13 -5.01
C LEU A 303 -25.14 -15.35 -3.53
N VAL A 304 -26.04 -16.30 -3.23
CA VAL A 304 -26.42 -16.62 -1.85
C VAL A 304 -25.22 -17.03 -0.99
N ILE A 305 -24.31 -17.85 -1.53
CA ILE A 305 -23.08 -18.24 -0.82
C ILE A 305 -22.22 -17.00 -0.52
N ASN A 306 -22.07 -16.07 -1.47
CA ASN A 306 -21.29 -14.84 -1.22
C ASN A 306 -21.92 -13.97 -0.12
N TYR A 307 -23.25 -13.87 -0.05
CA TYR A 307 -23.95 -13.10 0.99
C TYR A 307 -23.83 -13.72 2.39
N TYR A 308 -23.73 -15.05 2.50
CA TYR A 308 -23.54 -15.71 3.80
C TYR A 308 -22.08 -15.84 4.24
N THR A 309 -21.16 -15.99 3.28
CA THR A 309 -19.72 -16.18 3.60
C THR A 309 -18.96 -14.86 3.65
N GLY A 310 -19.37 -13.87 2.86
CA GLY A 310 -18.62 -12.65 2.62
C GLY A 310 -17.26 -12.87 1.96
N CYS A 311 -17.01 -14.03 1.35
CA CYS A 311 -15.79 -14.28 0.58
C CYS A 311 -15.67 -13.30 -0.60
N ARG A 312 -14.42 -12.97 -1.00
CA ARG A 312 -14.20 -12.12 -2.17
C ARG A 312 -14.56 -12.90 -3.44
N ASN A 313 -15.03 -12.21 -4.48
CA ASN A 313 -15.42 -12.86 -5.74
C ASN A 313 -14.33 -13.77 -6.32
N LYS A 314 -13.06 -13.33 -6.31
CA LYS A 314 -11.93 -14.15 -6.78
C LYS A 314 -11.76 -15.42 -5.95
N GLU A 315 -11.86 -15.29 -4.62
CA GLU A 315 -11.77 -16.42 -3.68
C GLU A 315 -12.88 -17.44 -3.99
N MET A 316 -14.13 -16.97 -4.17
CA MET A 316 -15.27 -17.82 -4.46
C MET A 316 -15.19 -18.50 -5.83
N LEU A 317 -14.76 -17.78 -6.88
CA LEU A 317 -14.63 -18.34 -8.22
C LEU A 317 -13.47 -19.35 -8.32
N GLY A 318 -12.43 -19.19 -7.50
CA GLY A 318 -11.31 -20.13 -7.40
C GLY A 318 -11.55 -21.31 -6.46
N LEU A 319 -12.75 -21.45 -5.89
CA LEU A 319 -13.08 -22.51 -4.93
C LEU A 319 -13.17 -23.88 -5.60
N ARG A 320 -12.55 -24.90 -5.00
CA ARG A 320 -12.62 -26.30 -5.44
C ARG A 320 -13.46 -27.14 -4.50
N TRP A 321 -13.96 -28.28 -4.97
CA TRP A 321 -14.75 -29.18 -4.12
C TRP A 321 -13.96 -29.72 -2.92
N GLY A 322 -12.64 -29.90 -3.07
CA GLY A 322 -11.74 -30.32 -1.99
C GLY A 322 -11.55 -29.29 -0.88
N ASP A 323 -11.90 -28.02 -1.12
CA ASP A 323 -11.81 -26.93 -0.14
C ASP A 323 -13.03 -26.88 0.79
N ILE A 324 -14.09 -27.62 0.48
CA ILE A 324 -15.35 -27.61 1.23
C ILE A 324 -15.40 -28.84 2.13
N SER A 325 -15.58 -28.62 3.43
CA SER A 325 -15.59 -29.68 4.43
C SER A 325 -16.72 -29.51 5.46
N THR A 326 -17.13 -30.62 6.06
CA THR A 326 -17.92 -30.59 7.30
C THR A 326 -17.03 -30.22 8.47
N ILE A 327 -17.58 -29.54 9.47
CA ILE A 327 -16.84 -29.11 10.65
C ILE A 327 -16.91 -30.24 11.67
N LYS A 328 -15.81 -30.98 11.84
CA LYS A 328 -15.79 -32.25 12.59
C LYS A 328 -16.23 -32.14 14.05
N HIS A 329 -16.05 -30.97 14.66
CA HIS A 329 -16.37 -30.73 16.07
C HIS A 329 -17.83 -30.31 16.29
N GLU A 330 -18.58 -30.03 15.23
CA GLU A 330 -20.02 -29.74 15.32
C GLU A 330 -20.85 -31.03 15.40
N ASP A 331 -22.06 -30.94 15.96
CA ASP A 331 -23.03 -32.01 15.94
C ASP A 331 -23.52 -32.33 14.51
N LYS A 332 -24.18 -33.47 14.33
CA LYS A 332 -24.63 -33.94 13.00
C LYS A 332 -25.65 -33.00 12.35
N GLU A 333 -26.48 -32.29 13.12
CA GLU A 333 -27.48 -31.37 12.58
C GLU A 333 -26.80 -30.10 12.07
N SER A 334 -25.92 -29.52 12.87
CA SER A 334 -25.07 -28.39 12.46
C SER A 334 -24.23 -28.72 11.24
N GLN A 335 -23.64 -29.93 11.17
CA GLN A 335 -22.91 -30.41 9.99
C GLN A 335 -23.79 -30.58 8.74
N ARG A 336 -25.12 -30.61 8.83
CA ARG A 336 -26.01 -30.60 7.66
C ARG A 336 -26.27 -29.20 7.12
N ILE A 337 -25.97 -28.17 7.90
CA ILE A 337 -26.25 -26.76 7.60
C ILE A 337 -24.95 -26.03 7.27
N ASN A 338 -23.93 -26.19 8.11
CA ASN A 338 -22.67 -25.46 8.05
C ASN A 338 -21.64 -26.15 7.17
N ARG A 339 -20.76 -25.34 6.57
CA ARG A 339 -19.55 -25.79 5.89
C ARG A 339 -18.37 -24.95 6.29
N GLY A 340 -17.24 -25.61 6.50
CA GLY A 340 -15.93 -24.98 6.50
C GLY A 340 -15.42 -24.89 5.05
N ILE A 341 -15.13 -23.68 4.61
CA ILE A 341 -14.64 -23.34 3.28
C ILE A 341 -13.19 -22.87 3.42
N PHE A 342 -12.25 -23.73 3.04
CA PHE A 342 -10.84 -23.37 3.06
C PHE A 342 -10.51 -22.46 1.88
N ILE A 343 -9.96 -21.28 2.17
CA ILE A 343 -9.45 -20.36 1.16
C ILE A 343 -7.92 -20.43 1.21
N PRO A 344 -7.26 -21.00 0.19
CA PRO A 344 -5.81 -21.12 0.18
C PRO A 344 -5.13 -19.75 -0.02
N ALA A 345 -3.88 -19.65 0.42
CA ALA A 345 -3.09 -18.41 0.39
C ALA A 345 -2.97 -17.81 -1.03
N GLU A 346 -2.80 -18.66 -2.05
CA GLU A 346 -2.74 -18.29 -3.47
C GLU A 346 -4.02 -17.63 -4.00
N ASN A 347 -5.18 -18.00 -3.44
CA ASN A 347 -6.47 -17.48 -3.86
C ASN A 347 -6.92 -16.28 -3.00
N SER A 348 -6.28 -16.08 -1.83
CA SER A 348 -6.53 -14.98 -0.92
C SER A 348 -5.82 -13.70 -1.35
N LYS A 349 -6.52 -12.56 -1.35
CA LYS A 349 -5.91 -11.25 -1.69
C LYS A 349 -4.76 -10.87 -0.76
N THR A 350 -4.78 -11.37 0.48
CA THR A 350 -3.80 -11.07 1.53
C THR A 350 -2.63 -12.03 1.57
N GLY A 351 -2.64 -13.08 0.75
CA GLY A 351 -1.62 -14.14 0.79
C GLY A 351 -1.71 -15.04 2.04
N ARG A 352 -2.77 -14.91 2.84
CA ARG A 352 -3.01 -15.74 4.03
C ARG A 352 -4.17 -16.70 3.77
N SER A 353 -3.96 -17.97 4.10
CA SER A 353 -5.02 -18.96 4.12
C SER A 353 -5.96 -18.74 5.30
N ARG A 354 -7.21 -19.19 5.16
CA ARG A 354 -8.20 -19.19 6.24
C ARG A 354 -9.30 -20.20 5.97
N THR A 355 -10.05 -20.57 7.00
CA THR A 355 -11.31 -21.29 6.85
C THR A 355 -12.46 -20.34 7.16
N CYS A 356 -13.35 -20.17 6.20
CA CYS A 356 -14.61 -19.45 6.38
C CYS A 356 -15.71 -20.44 6.76
N VAL A 357 -16.52 -20.10 7.77
CA VAL A 357 -17.66 -20.90 8.21
C VAL A 357 -18.96 -20.18 7.84
N ALA A 358 -19.90 -20.90 7.22
CA ALA A 358 -21.21 -20.37 6.87
C ALA A 358 -22.26 -21.48 6.70
N PRO A 359 -23.57 -21.16 6.88
CA PRO A 359 -24.69 -22.09 6.70
C PRO A 359 -25.04 -22.29 5.21
N VAL A 360 -24.14 -22.91 4.46
CA VAL A 360 -24.23 -23.01 2.99
C VAL A 360 -24.19 -24.44 2.43
N ALA A 361 -24.32 -25.46 3.28
CA ALA A 361 -24.28 -26.85 2.86
C ALA A 361 -25.28 -27.18 1.75
N PHE A 362 -26.52 -26.71 1.90
CA PHE A 362 -27.61 -26.96 0.95
C PHE A 362 -27.31 -26.39 -0.44
N GLN A 363 -26.72 -25.20 -0.51
CA GLN A 363 -26.42 -24.51 -1.75
C GLN A 363 -25.38 -25.28 -2.56
N PHE A 364 -24.36 -25.83 -1.90
CA PHE A 364 -23.36 -26.69 -2.56
C PHE A 364 -23.94 -28.01 -3.06
N GLU A 365 -24.84 -28.63 -2.31
CA GLU A 365 -25.52 -29.85 -2.78
C GLU A 365 -26.45 -29.58 -3.97
N ARG A 366 -27.22 -28.48 -3.93
CA ARG A 366 -28.03 -28.04 -5.08
C ARG A 366 -27.19 -27.74 -6.32
N ILE A 367 -26.02 -27.14 -6.17
CA ILE A 367 -25.08 -26.92 -7.28
C ILE A 367 -24.73 -28.26 -7.95
N LYS A 368 -24.41 -29.31 -7.17
CA LYS A 368 -24.14 -30.65 -7.74
C LYS A 368 -25.37 -31.22 -8.45
N GLU A 369 -26.57 -31.08 -7.87
CA GLU A 369 -27.82 -31.53 -8.51
C GLU A 369 -28.04 -30.86 -9.87
N HIS A 370 -27.80 -29.54 -9.96
CA HIS A 370 -27.93 -28.81 -11.22
C HIS A 370 -26.88 -29.25 -12.25
N TYR A 371 -25.65 -29.52 -11.83
CA TYR A 371 -24.63 -30.07 -12.72
C TYR A 371 -24.95 -31.48 -13.22
N LYS A 372 -25.55 -32.34 -12.38
CA LYS A 372 -26.00 -33.68 -12.77
C LYS A 372 -27.02 -33.64 -13.92
N LYS A 373 -27.90 -32.64 -13.96
CA LYS A 373 -28.85 -32.43 -15.08
C LYS A 373 -28.17 -32.18 -16.42
N LEU A 374 -26.91 -31.72 -16.41
CA LEU A 374 -26.08 -31.55 -17.60
C LEU A 374 -25.13 -32.74 -17.84
N GLY A 375 -25.31 -33.85 -17.15
CA GLY A 375 -24.46 -35.05 -17.27
C GLY A 375 -23.15 -34.99 -16.50
N ILE A 376 -22.92 -33.97 -15.68
CA ILE A 376 -21.70 -33.85 -14.85
C ILE A 376 -21.97 -34.53 -13.51
N THR A 377 -21.49 -35.76 -13.36
CA THR A 377 -21.79 -36.63 -12.21
C THR A 377 -20.60 -36.88 -11.29
N LYS A 378 -19.37 -36.59 -11.75
CA LYS A 378 -18.13 -36.73 -10.98
C LYS A 378 -17.64 -35.35 -10.56
N PHE A 379 -17.27 -35.23 -9.29
CA PHE A 379 -16.75 -34.00 -8.68
C PHE A 379 -15.47 -34.37 -7.91
N GLY A 380 -14.33 -34.25 -8.58
CA GLY A 380 -13.02 -34.46 -7.99
C GLY A 380 -12.63 -33.33 -7.03
N ARG A 381 -11.67 -33.60 -6.14
CA ARG A 381 -11.18 -32.60 -5.16
C ARG A 381 -10.64 -31.33 -5.83
N GLU A 382 -10.00 -31.48 -6.98
CA GLU A 382 -9.39 -30.39 -7.74
C GLU A 382 -10.36 -29.71 -8.72
N ASP A 383 -11.60 -30.19 -8.82
CA ASP A 383 -12.60 -29.60 -9.69
C ASP A 383 -13.14 -28.31 -9.08
N PHE A 384 -13.23 -27.25 -9.89
CA PHE A 384 -13.81 -25.99 -9.46
C PHE A 384 -15.31 -26.14 -9.18
N VAL A 385 -15.80 -25.43 -8.17
CA VAL A 385 -17.22 -25.42 -7.82
C VAL A 385 -18.04 -24.66 -8.86
N PHE A 386 -17.51 -23.56 -9.39
CA PHE A 386 -18.22 -22.69 -10.34
C PHE A 386 -17.62 -22.76 -11.74
N ILE A 387 -17.74 -23.93 -12.39
CA ILE A 387 -17.23 -24.16 -13.75
C ILE A 387 -17.97 -23.35 -14.82
N ASN A 388 -17.22 -22.87 -15.81
CA ASN A 388 -17.73 -22.06 -16.91
C ASN A 388 -18.45 -22.92 -17.96
N LEU A 389 -19.76 -22.71 -18.11
CA LEU A 389 -20.62 -23.46 -19.03
C LEU A 389 -20.78 -22.80 -20.41
N ALA A 390 -19.94 -21.82 -20.76
CA ALA A 390 -19.86 -21.25 -22.10
C ALA A 390 -19.43 -22.30 -23.13
N LYS A 391 -19.89 -22.18 -24.39
CA LYS A 391 -19.62 -23.18 -25.44
C LYS A 391 -18.12 -23.48 -25.61
N THR A 392 -17.27 -22.47 -25.50
CA THR A 392 -15.81 -22.56 -25.68
C THR A 392 -15.05 -23.16 -24.49
N LYS A 393 -15.70 -23.30 -23.33
CA LYS A 393 -15.08 -23.76 -22.07
C LYS A 393 -15.80 -24.96 -21.43
N ARG A 394 -16.97 -25.33 -21.96
CA ARG A 394 -17.76 -26.46 -21.47
C ARG A 394 -16.97 -27.75 -21.59
N GLY A 395 -17.04 -28.59 -20.56
CA GLY A 395 -16.26 -29.84 -20.49
C GLY A 395 -14.82 -29.66 -20.03
N THR A 396 -14.39 -28.42 -19.76
CA THR A 396 -13.09 -28.13 -19.14
C THR A 396 -13.30 -27.73 -17.67
N ASN A 397 -12.32 -28.03 -16.82
CA ASN A 397 -12.28 -27.55 -15.44
C ASN A 397 -11.80 -26.09 -15.37
N THR A 398 -12.49 -25.18 -16.08
CA THR A 398 -12.20 -23.74 -16.09
C THR A 398 -13.29 -23.01 -15.31
N PRO A 399 -12.97 -22.20 -14.29
CA PRO A 399 -13.98 -21.47 -13.53
C PRO A 399 -14.54 -20.29 -14.34
N TYR A 400 -15.69 -19.77 -13.91
CA TYR A 400 -16.18 -18.48 -14.40
C TYR A 400 -15.24 -17.33 -14.03
N ASP A 401 -15.32 -16.25 -14.80
CA ASP A 401 -14.67 -14.98 -14.51
C ASP A 401 -15.65 -13.95 -13.93
N GLN A 402 -15.10 -12.87 -13.40
CA GLN A 402 -15.88 -11.79 -12.80
C GLN A 402 -16.85 -11.12 -13.81
N PRO A 403 -16.46 -10.81 -15.07
CA PRO A 403 -17.38 -10.24 -16.05
C PRO A 403 -18.63 -11.08 -16.31
N ALA A 404 -18.51 -12.41 -16.36
CA ALA A 404 -19.67 -13.28 -16.50
C ALA A 404 -20.65 -13.16 -15.32
N MET A 405 -20.11 -13.09 -14.09
CA MET A 405 -20.91 -12.91 -12.88
C MET A 405 -21.53 -11.51 -12.77
N GLU A 406 -20.84 -10.46 -13.22
CA GLU A 406 -21.37 -9.09 -13.26
C GLU A 406 -22.54 -8.96 -14.25
N LYS A 407 -22.43 -9.60 -15.42
CA LYS A 407 -23.53 -9.65 -16.39
C LYS A 407 -24.79 -10.30 -15.80
N ARG A 408 -24.61 -11.39 -15.04
CA ARG A 408 -25.72 -12.07 -14.35
C ARG A 408 -26.31 -11.21 -13.24
N LEU A 409 -25.48 -10.52 -12.46
CA LEU A 409 -25.96 -9.59 -11.43
C LEU A 409 -26.84 -8.50 -12.03
N LYS A 410 -26.40 -7.88 -13.13
CA LYS A 410 -27.18 -6.86 -13.83
C LYS A 410 -28.56 -7.39 -14.23
N ALA A 411 -28.61 -8.58 -14.84
CA ALA A 411 -29.88 -9.19 -15.24
C ALA A 411 -30.81 -9.45 -14.04
N VAL A 412 -30.27 -9.86 -12.89
CA VAL A 412 -31.06 -10.12 -11.69
C VAL A 412 -31.55 -8.81 -11.04
N ILE A 413 -30.70 -7.78 -10.98
CA ILE A 413 -31.08 -6.45 -10.46
C ILE A 413 -32.20 -5.84 -11.32
N GLU A 414 -32.07 -5.91 -12.64
CA GLU A 414 -33.08 -5.42 -13.58
C GLU A 414 -34.38 -6.21 -13.46
N GLY A 415 -34.32 -7.55 -13.53
CA GLY A 415 -35.52 -8.37 -13.55
C GLY A 415 -36.29 -8.43 -12.23
N SER A 416 -35.62 -8.27 -11.09
CA SER A 416 -36.26 -8.28 -9.77
C SER A 416 -36.97 -6.98 -9.39
N GLY A 417 -36.80 -5.91 -10.18
CA GLY A 417 -37.28 -4.57 -9.82
C GLY A 417 -36.37 -3.82 -8.83
N LEU A 418 -35.33 -4.47 -8.30
CA LEU A 418 -34.36 -3.84 -7.38
C LEU A 418 -33.67 -2.64 -8.03
N LYS A 419 -33.50 -2.64 -9.36
CA LYS A 419 -32.95 -1.49 -10.09
C LYS A 419 -33.68 -0.18 -9.76
N LYS A 420 -35.02 -0.20 -9.72
CA LYS A 420 -35.81 1.00 -9.45
C LYS A 420 -35.49 1.58 -8.07
N ILE A 421 -35.44 0.71 -7.06
CA ILE A 421 -35.12 1.08 -5.68
C ILE A 421 -33.70 1.65 -5.59
N LEU A 422 -32.73 1.02 -6.28
CA LEU A 422 -31.35 1.47 -6.33
C LEU A 422 -31.22 2.84 -7.00
N ASP A 423 -31.91 3.05 -8.13
CA ASP A 423 -31.90 4.32 -8.86
C ASP A 423 -32.55 5.45 -8.02
N GLU A 424 -33.68 5.19 -7.35
CA GLU A 424 -34.38 6.13 -6.45
C GLU A 424 -33.54 6.51 -5.22
N THR A 425 -32.80 5.55 -4.67
CA THR A 425 -31.93 5.78 -3.51
C THR A 425 -30.52 6.22 -3.89
N GLY A 426 -30.22 6.35 -5.18
CA GLY A 426 -28.87 6.67 -5.69
C GLY A 426 -27.81 5.61 -5.36
N ARG A 427 -28.23 4.39 -4.99
CA ARG A 427 -27.36 3.29 -4.57
C ARG A 427 -26.85 2.50 -5.78
N HIS A 428 -25.61 2.05 -5.72
CA HIS A 428 -25.00 1.19 -6.73
C HIS A 428 -24.34 -0.03 -6.09
N ILE A 429 -24.85 -1.21 -6.43
CA ILE A 429 -24.36 -2.49 -5.90
C ILE A 429 -23.52 -3.25 -6.92
N THR A 430 -22.58 -4.03 -6.41
CA THR A 430 -21.79 -4.97 -7.22
C THR A 430 -21.74 -6.32 -6.51
N GLN A 431 -21.12 -7.33 -7.12
CA GLN A 431 -20.88 -8.60 -6.44
C GLN A 431 -20.11 -8.43 -5.12
N TYR A 432 -19.21 -7.45 -5.06
CA TYR A 432 -18.46 -7.15 -3.85
C TYR A 432 -19.33 -6.57 -2.72
N SER A 433 -20.51 -6.03 -3.03
CA SER A 433 -21.48 -5.57 -2.02
C SER A 433 -21.96 -6.71 -1.12
N ALA A 434 -21.98 -7.96 -1.61
CA ALA A 434 -22.33 -9.14 -0.81
C ALA A 434 -21.41 -9.30 0.42
N ARG A 435 -20.12 -8.96 0.28
CA ARG A 435 -19.19 -8.98 1.41
C ARG A 435 -19.47 -7.88 2.42
N HIS A 436 -19.89 -6.71 1.96
CA HIS A 436 -20.27 -5.61 2.83
C HIS A 436 -21.55 -5.92 3.60
N TYR A 437 -22.52 -6.54 2.93
CA TYR A 437 -23.71 -7.11 3.56
C TYR A 437 -23.33 -8.13 4.63
N ALA A 438 -22.54 -9.16 4.27
CA ALA A 438 -22.17 -10.23 5.20
C ALA A 438 -21.47 -9.72 6.48
N ALA A 439 -20.60 -8.72 6.34
CA ALA A 439 -19.95 -8.06 7.47
C ALA A 439 -20.97 -7.33 8.35
N THR A 440 -21.84 -6.53 7.72
CA THR A 440 -22.86 -5.72 8.41
C THR A 440 -23.87 -6.62 9.13
N ASP A 441 -24.42 -7.61 8.44
CA ASP A 441 -25.35 -8.61 8.98
C ASP A 441 -24.75 -9.34 10.19
N ALA A 442 -23.50 -9.79 10.11
CA ALA A 442 -22.84 -10.45 11.23
C ALA A 442 -22.66 -9.52 12.44
N LEU A 443 -22.27 -8.27 12.21
CA LEU A 443 -22.16 -7.27 13.28
C LEU A 443 -23.52 -6.98 13.91
N MET A 444 -24.57 -6.82 13.11
CA MET A 444 -25.95 -6.61 13.56
C MET A 444 -26.46 -7.79 14.38
N ARG A 445 -26.11 -9.03 14.00
CA ARG A 445 -26.42 -10.27 14.75
C ARG A 445 -25.63 -10.47 16.04
N GLY A 446 -24.80 -9.52 16.46
CA GLY A 446 -24.06 -9.64 17.72
C GLY A 446 -22.62 -10.13 17.58
N VAL A 447 -22.18 -10.63 16.43
CA VAL A 447 -20.85 -11.26 16.27
C VAL A 447 -19.73 -10.26 16.52
N SER A 448 -18.68 -10.70 17.22
CA SER A 448 -17.54 -9.84 17.54
C SER A 448 -16.80 -9.39 16.28
N ILE A 449 -16.25 -8.16 16.30
CA ILE A 449 -15.47 -7.62 15.16
C ILE A 449 -14.29 -8.54 14.82
N TYR A 450 -13.67 -9.14 15.84
CA TYR A 450 -12.56 -10.07 15.68
C TYR A 450 -12.97 -11.32 14.90
N ASP A 451 -14.08 -11.96 15.27
CA ASP A 451 -14.56 -13.17 14.60
C ASP A 451 -15.00 -12.88 13.16
N VAL A 452 -15.65 -11.73 12.93
CA VAL A 452 -15.97 -11.27 11.57
C VAL A 452 -14.69 -11.05 10.75
N ALA A 453 -13.65 -10.46 11.34
CA ALA A 453 -12.36 -10.24 10.68
C ALA A 453 -11.68 -11.56 10.28
N LEU A 454 -11.68 -12.54 11.19
CA LEU A 454 -11.16 -13.89 10.94
C LEU A 454 -11.92 -14.58 9.80
N ASN A 455 -13.26 -14.63 9.87
CA ASN A 455 -14.09 -15.31 8.88
C ASN A 455 -13.95 -14.67 7.49
N LEU A 456 -13.98 -13.33 7.42
CA LEU A 456 -13.84 -12.60 6.18
C LEU A 456 -12.40 -12.56 5.65
N GLY A 457 -11.38 -12.78 6.47
CA GLY A 457 -9.97 -12.62 6.06
C GLY A 457 -9.62 -11.17 5.78
N THR A 458 -9.82 -10.31 6.76
CA THR A 458 -9.44 -8.89 6.74
C THR A 458 -8.93 -8.46 8.12
N SER A 459 -8.34 -7.27 8.25
CA SER A 459 -7.96 -6.74 9.56
C SER A 459 -9.15 -6.14 10.32
N VAL A 460 -9.10 -6.23 11.65
CA VAL A 460 -10.03 -5.53 12.57
C VAL A 460 -10.09 -4.05 12.23
N HIS A 461 -8.94 -3.41 12.09
CA HIS A 461 -8.83 -2.00 11.71
C HIS A 461 -9.57 -1.67 10.41
N TYR A 462 -9.57 -2.57 9.42
CA TYR A 462 -10.32 -2.35 8.20
C TYR A 462 -11.83 -2.39 8.46
N ILE A 463 -12.32 -3.33 9.29
CA ILE A 463 -13.74 -3.41 9.66
C ILE A 463 -14.15 -2.16 10.45
N GLU A 464 -13.36 -1.73 11.43
CA GLU A 464 -13.63 -0.52 12.23
C GLU A 464 -13.74 0.73 11.36
N GLN A 465 -12.75 0.98 10.49
CA GLN A 465 -12.78 2.13 9.57
C GLN A 465 -14.00 2.13 8.66
N THR A 466 -14.51 0.94 8.36
CA THR A 466 -15.51 0.72 7.33
C THR A 466 -16.94 0.73 7.91
N TYR A 467 -17.14 0.15 9.11
CA TYR A 467 -18.47 -0.05 9.71
C TYR A 467 -18.65 0.61 11.09
N SER A 468 -17.72 1.48 11.51
CA SER A 468 -17.80 2.21 12.80
C SER A 468 -19.17 2.85 13.08
N LYS A 469 -19.83 3.39 12.05
CA LYS A 469 -21.19 3.97 12.18
C LYS A 469 -22.21 2.95 12.68
N ILE A 470 -22.20 1.73 12.13
CA ILE A 470 -23.08 0.63 12.55
C ILE A 470 -22.72 0.18 13.96
N THR A 471 -21.42 0.14 14.30
CA THR A 471 -20.97 -0.19 15.66
C THR A 471 -21.48 0.80 16.70
N ALA A 472 -21.46 2.11 16.39
CA ALA A 472 -22.00 3.14 17.28
C ALA A 472 -23.52 2.99 17.45
N LEU A 473 -24.27 2.74 16.37
CA LEU A 473 -25.73 2.51 16.45
C LEU A 473 -26.07 1.26 17.27
N LYS A 474 -25.32 0.17 17.12
CA LYS A 474 -25.51 -1.08 17.89
C LYS A 474 -25.18 -0.90 19.37
N LYS A 475 -24.13 -0.13 19.66
CA LYS A 475 -23.75 0.21 21.03
C LYS A 475 -24.53 1.40 21.56
N SER A 476 -25.59 1.86 20.89
CA SER A 476 -26.39 3.01 21.37
C SER A 476 -26.76 2.84 22.84
N GLY A 477 -27.36 1.71 23.23
CA GLY A 477 -27.68 1.44 24.64
C GLY A 477 -26.47 1.34 25.58
N GLU A 478 -25.30 0.89 25.10
CA GLU A 478 -24.06 0.89 25.91
C GLU A 478 -23.43 2.30 26.01
N ILE A 479 -23.56 3.11 24.95
CA ILE A 479 -23.01 4.46 24.83
C ILE A 479 -23.87 5.45 25.62
N THR A 480 -25.20 5.30 25.58
CA THR A 480 -26.17 6.12 26.32
C THR A 480 -26.34 5.66 27.76
N LYS A 481 -25.68 4.57 28.17
CA LYS A 481 -25.72 4.07 29.54
C LYS A 481 -25.31 5.17 30.52
N GLY A 482 -26.13 5.41 31.54
CA GLY A 482 -25.89 6.46 32.54
C GLY A 482 -25.88 7.90 32.00
N GLN A 483 -26.39 8.14 30.78
CA GLN A 483 -26.55 9.48 30.21
C GLN A 483 -28.01 9.94 30.28
N GLY A 484 -28.22 11.16 30.75
CA GLY A 484 -29.52 11.82 30.75
C GLY A 484 -30.61 10.99 31.44
N ILE A 485 -31.79 10.97 30.81
CA ILE A 485 -32.94 10.13 31.19
C ILE A 485 -32.58 8.65 31.41
N HIS A 486 -31.63 8.07 30.67
CA HIS A 486 -31.23 6.66 30.89
C HIS A 486 -30.62 6.45 32.27
N LYS A 487 -29.93 7.44 32.83
CA LYS A 487 -29.43 7.40 34.21
C LYS A 487 -30.58 7.34 35.22
N VAL A 488 -31.63 8.14 35.01
CA VAL A 488 -32.82 8.15 35.87
C VAL A 488 -33.54 6.81 35.82
N ILE A 489 -33.70 6.23 34.62
CA ILE A 489 -34.25 4.88 34.44
C ILE A 489 -33.37 3.86 35.19
N GLU A 490 -32.06 3.89 35.02
CA GLU A 490 -31.13 2.96 35.68
C GLU A 490 -31.12 3.11 37.21
N GLU A 491 -31.21 4.32 37.77
CA GLU A 491 -31.19 4.55 39.21
C GLU A 491 -32.55 4.34 39.89
N LYS A 492 -33.65 4.70 39.22
CA LYS A 492 -35.00 4.75 39.82
C LYS A 492 -35.89 3.59 39.39
N ALA A 493 -35.65 3.00 38.22
CA ALA A 493 -36.36 1.80 37.75
C ALA A 493 -35.55 0.49 37.95
N ALA A 494 -34.43 0.52 38.68
CA ALA A 494 -33.66 -0.68 39.07
C ALA A 494 -34.28 -1.49 40.23
N ILE A 495 -35.43 -1.08 40.76
CA ILE A 495 -36.17 -1.87 41.75
C ILE A 495 -36.93 -2.98 40.99
N PRO A 496 -36.76 -4.28 41.33
CA PRO A 496 -37.52 -5.35 40.68
C PRO A 496 -39.02 -5.03 40.75
N ASP A 497 -39.71 -5.14 39.61
CA ASP A 497 -41.16 -4.91 39.40
C ASP A 497 -41.67 -3.48 39.13
N ARG A 498 -40.83 -2.43 39.06
CA ARG A 498 -41.28 -1.11 38.57
C ARG A 498 -40.98 -0.92 37.07
N LYS A 499 -42.03 -0.90 36.25
CA LYS A 499 -41.94 -0.48 34.84
C LYS A 499 -41.86 1.05 34.76
N TYR A 500 -41.10 1.54 33.78
CA TYR A 500 -41.07 2.96 33.44
C TYR A 500 -41.86 3.23 32.16
N GLU A 501 -42.43 4.42 32.05
CA GLU A 501 -43.13 4.92 30.87
C GLU A 501 -42.53 6.26 30.45
N ILE A 502 -42.54 6.57 29.15
CA ILE A 502 -42.13 7.87 28.62
C ILE A 502 -43.42 8.64 28.29
N THR A 503 -43.60 9.83 28.86
CA THR A 503 -44.78 10.67 28.62
C THR A 503 -44.71 11.37 27.27
N GLU A 504 -45.83 11.94 26.79
CA GLU A 504 -45.87 12.69 25.51
C GLU A 504 -44.92 13.90 25.51
N GLU A 505 -44.62 14.44 26.69
CA GLU A 505 -43.68 15.53 26.91
C GLU A 505 -42.21 15.06 26.97
N GLY A 506 -41.97 13.74 26.91
CA GLY A 506 -40.63 13.15 26.94
C GLY A 506 -40.06 12.88 28.33
N ASN A 507 -40.86 13.04 29.39
CA ASN A 507 -40.45 12.75 30.76
C ASN A 507 -40.51 11.24 31.05
N VAL A 508 -39.85 10.80 32.11
CA VAL A 508 -39.91 9.40 32.56
C VAL A 508 -40.76 9.25 33.80
N LYS A 509 -41.77 8.40 33.71
CA LYS A 509 -42.63 8.03 34.82
C LYS A 509 -42.26 6.65 35.36
N VAL A 510 -42.02 6.54 36.66
CA VAL A 510 -41.76 5.28 37.38
C VAL A 510 -42.77 5.15 38.51
N GLY A 511 -43.80 4.32 38.32
CA GLY A 511 -44.97 4.31 39.21
C GLY A 511 -45.75 5.63 39.11
N ASP A 512 -46.01 6.29 40.23
CA ASP A 512 -46.71 7.60 40.28
C ASP A 512 -45.74 8.80 40.19
N LEU A 513 -44.45 8.55 40.00
CA LEU A 513 -43.42 9.59 40.03
C LEU A 513 -42.94 9.88 38.61
N GLU A 514 -43.03 11.13 38.20
CA GLU A 514 -42.53 11.63 36.92
C GLU A 514 -41.23 12.42 37.12
N TYR A 515 -40.27 12.17 36.24
CA TYR A 515 -38.92 12.70 36.28
C TYR A 515 -38.61 13.37 34.95
N SER A 516 -38.15 14.61 35.01
CA SER A 516 -37.72 15.38 33.85
C SER A 516 -36.34 15.99 34.10
N GLU A 517 -35.57 16.14 33.03
CA GLU A 517 -34.33 16.92 33.03
C GLU A 517 -34.58 18.39 32.66
N ASP A 518 -35.83 18.78 32.37
CA ASP A 518 -36.21 20.15 32.07
C ASP A 518 -36.19 21.03 33.33
N PRO A 519 -35.35 22.09 33.38
CA PRO A 519 -35.34 23.05 34.48
C PRO A 519 -36.70 23.69 34.77
N GLU A 520 -37.55 23.88 33.76
CA GLU A 520 -38.86 24.50 33.89
C GLU A 520 -39.88 23.55 34.54
N PHE A 521 -39.83 22.26 34.19
CA PHE A 521 -40.60 21.21 34.88
C PHE A 521 -40.22 21.10 36.35
N LEU A 522 -38.91 21.11 36.66
CA LEU A 522 -38.41 21.05 38.04
C LEU A 522 -38.86 22.27 38.85
N LYS A 523 -38.86 23.45 38.24
CA LYS A 523 -39.34 24.69 38.86
C LYS A 523 -40.84 24.67 39.14
N LEU A 524 -41.65 24.21 38.19
CA LEU A 524 -43.12 24.15 38.32
C LEU A 524 -43.58 23.11 39.34
N ASN A 525 -42.85 22.01 39.49
CA ASN A 525 -43.22 20.90 40.37
C ASN A 525 -42.43 20.88 41.69
N TYR A 526 -41.65 21.93 41.97
CA TYR A 526 -40.78 22.03 43.14
C TYR A 526 -41.57 21.84 44.45
N GLU A 527 -42.75 22.43 44.58
CA GLU A 527 -43.55 22.35 45.81
C GLU A 527 -44.01 20.91 46.14
N GLY A 528 -44.35 20.12 45.11
CA GLY A 528 -44.73 18.72 45.25
C GLY A 528 -43.52 17.80 45.50
N TYR A 529 -42.37 18.14 44.94
CA TYR A 529 -41.09 17.48 45.23
C TYR A 529 -40.61 17.77 46.66
N TYR A 530 -40.68 19.03 47.07
CA TYR A 530 -40.25 19.54 48.35
C TYR A 530 -41.05 18.92 49.51
N LYS A 531 -42.38 18.84 49.39
CA LYS A 531 -43.26 18.16 50.38
C LYS A 531 -42.95 16.68 50.60
N LYS A 532 -42.29 16.00 49.66
CA LYS A 532 -41.94 14.56 49.71
C LYS A 532 -40.53 14.29 50.24
N ARG A 533 -39.73 15.33 50.50
CA ARG A 533 -38.39 15.19 51.11
C ARG A 533 -38.53 14.92 52.61
N ASP A 534 -37.49 14.41 53.24
CA ASP A 534 -37.51 14.22 54.69
C ASP A 534 -37.62 15.56 55.42
N ILE A 535 -38.13 15.51 56.65
CA ILE A 535 -38.43 16.71 57.46
C ILE A 535 -37.17 17.53 57.74
N GLU A 536 -36.02 16.87 57.89
CA GLU A 536 -34.74 17.53 58.19
C GLU A 536 -34.24 18.31 56.97
N PHE A 537 -34.24 17.69 55.78
CA PHE A 537 -33.94 18.36 54.52
C PHE A 537 -34.89 19.54 54.24
N GLN A 538 -36.20 19.37 54.46
CA GLN A 538 -37.16 20.46 54.29
C GLN A 538 -36.82 21.62 55.25
N LYS A 539 -36.57 21.33 56.54
CA LYS A 539 -36.21 22.34 57.53
C LYS A 539 -34.93 23.09 57.14
N GLU A 540 -33.88 22.38 56.75
CA GLU A 540 -32.62 22.99 56.28
C GLU A 540 -32.82 23.88 55.05
N ASP A 541 -33.54 23.40 54.03
CA ASP A 541 -33.75 24.13 52.78
C ASP A 541 -34.64 25.37 52.98
N ASP A 542 -35.67 25.30 53.83
CA ASP A 542 -36.50 26.44 54.21
C ASP A 542 -35.66 27.54 54.89
N TYR A 543 -34.79 27.17 55.84
CA TYR A 543 -33.94 28.12 56.54
C TYR A 543 -32.79 28.64 55.65
N ALA A 544 -32.25 27.83 54.74
CA ALA A 544 -31.30 28.27 53.73
C ALA A 544 -31.94 29.29 52.78
N TRP A 545 -33.20 29.09 52.38
CA TRP A 545 -33.95 30.08 51.60
C TRP A 545 -34.17 31.37 52.38
N LEU A 546 -34.43 31.30 53.69
CA LEU A 546 -34.53 32.47 54.54
C LEU A 546 -33.19 33.24 54.61
N GLU A 547 -32.05 32.56 54.73
CA GLU A 547 -30.73 33.21 54.68
C GLU A 547 -30.49 33.94 53.36
N VAL A 548 -30.90 33.32 52.24
CA VAL A 548 -30.85 33.97 50.91
C VAL A 548 -31.74 35.22 50.89
N MET A 549 -32.95 35.15 51.45
CA MET A 549 -33.84 36.31 51.54
C MET A 549 -33.27 37.42 52.43
N GLU A 550 -32.58 37.08 53.51
CA GLU A 550 -31.93 38.03 54.43
C GLU A 550 -30.72 38.73 53.81
N GLY A 551 -30.00 38.04 52.92
CA GLY A 551 -28.88 38.59 52.16
C GLY A 551 -29.28 39.50 51.00
N ASP A 552 -30.54 39.45 50.54
CA ASP A 552 -31.00 40.23 49.39
C ASP A 552 -31.66 41.56 49.80
N SER A 553 -30.89 42.65 49.66
CA SER A 553 -31.33 44.03 49.95
C SER A 553 -32.57 44.51 49.17
N ARG A 554 -33.02 43.78 48.14
CA ARG A 554 -34.22 44.11 47.35
C ARG A 554 -35.52 43.61 47.99
N ILE A 555 -35.45 42.69 48.95
CA ILE A 555 -36.63 42.11 49.60
C ILE A 555 -37.01 42.98 50.81
N PRO A 556 -38.27 43.43 50.92
CA PRO A 556 -38.72 44.20 52.08
C PRO A 556 -38.49 43.44 53.38
N ARG A 557 -37.93 44.13 54.39
CA ARG A 557 -37.58 43.53 55.68
C ARG A 557 -38.80 42.96 56.42
N GLU A 558 -39.98 43.52 56.17
CA GLU A 558 -41.25 42.98 56.67
C GLU A 558 -41.57 41.60 56.12
N ASP A 559 -41.26 41.32 54.85
CA ASP A 559 -41.55 40.04 54.21
C ASP A 559 -40.55 38.95 54.65
N VAL A 560 -39.29 39.33 54.85
CA VAL A 560 -38.28 38.46 55.49
C VAL A 560 -38.71 38.09 56.92
N ASN A 561 -39.19 39.06 57.70
CA ASN A 561 -39.67 38.81 59.06
C ASN A 561 -40.93 37.94 59.07
N LYS A 562 -41.88 38.15 58.15
CA LYS A 562 -43.07 37.30 58.00
C LYS A 562 -42.69 35.86 57.67
N GLU A 563 -41.76 35.66 56.74
CA GLU A 563 -41.30 34.31 56.37
C GLU A 563 -40.54 33.65 57.52
N ARG A 564 -39.69 34.39 58.23
CA ARG A 564 -39.02 33.92 59.46
C ARG A 564 -40.01 33.45 60.52
N GLU A 565 -41.06 34.23 60.80
CA GLU A 565 -42.09 33.84 61.78
C GLU A 565 -42.94 32.66 61.28
N ARG A 566 -43.25 32.60 59.98
CA ARG A 566 -43.91 31.44 59.36
C ARG A 566 -43.08 30.16 59.50
N LEU A 567 -41.77 30.22 59.26
CA LEU A 567 -40.87 29.07 59.40
C LEU A 567 -40.69 28.64 60.85
N LYS A 568 -40.57 29.59 61.79
CA LYS A 568 -40.61 29.30 63.23
C LYS A 568 -41.90 28.57 63.59
N TRP A 569 -43.06 29.03 63.13
CA TRP A 569 -44.33 28.37 63.41
C TRP A 569 -44.40 26.97 62.78
N LYS A 570 -44.00 26.84 61.50
CA LYS A 570 -44.00 25.58 60.74
C LYS A 570 -43.13 24.50 61.38
N TRP A 571 -41.96 24.86 61.92
CA TRP A 571 -40.99 23.89 62.42
C TRP A 571 -40.92 23.79 63.94
N ASN A 572 -41.19 24.86 64.71
CA ASN A 572 -41.23 24.80 66.17
C ASN A 572 -42.61 24.39 66.70
N GLY A 573 -43.70 24.68 65.98
CA GLY A 573 -45.05 24.23 66.36
C GLY A 573 -45.26 22.71 66.24
N ARG A 574 -44.42 22.03 65.43
CA ARG A 574 -44.41 20.56 65.29
C ARG A 574 -43.65 19.82 66.39
N GLU A 575 -42.84 20.51 67.20
CA GLU A 575 -42.13 19.88 68.32
C GLU A 575 -43.00 19.75 69.58
N GLU A 576 -44.10 20.52 69.71
CA GLU A 576 -45.03 20.45 70.87
C GLU A 576 -46.23 19.52 70.65
N THR A 577 -46.63 19.28 69.39
CA THR A 577 -47.66 18.29 69.03
C THR A 577 -47.00 17.16 68.26
N GLY A 578 -46.47 16.16 68.95
CA GLY A 578 -45.78 15.01 68.34
C GLY A 578 -46.68 14.20 67.39
N GLU A 579 -46.88 14.71 66.18
CA GLU A 579 -47.47 14.07 65.00
C GLU A 579 -46.55 14.24 63.78
#